data_AF-A0A7L1VKU0-F1
#
_entry.id   AF-A0A7L1VKU0-F1
#
_cell.length_a   1.000
_cell.length_b   1.000
_cell.length_c   1.000
_cell.angle_alpha   90.00
_cell.angle_beta   90.00
_cell.angle_gamma   90.00
#
_symmetry.space_group_name_H-M   'P 1'
#
loop_
_entity.id
_entity.type
_entity.pdbx_description
1 polymer ?
#
loop_
_entity_poly.entity_id
_entity_poly.type
_entity_poly.pdbx_seq_one_letter_code
_entity_poly.pdbx_strand_id
1 'polypeptide(L)'
;VRVSATAVYSTYSIEPASAIDFGAMMKGTKETQTIVLENKGMLGFKFRIQQASALESKSSKQGESASSAAKRSARRRSSTLTQSSLHAGMFTVCPCSGSISPWGQQKITVDCLAGQEGTCEEQLYINITGR
;
A
#
# COMPACT_ATOMS: atom_id res chain seq x y z
N VAL A 1 -9.92 33.06 -35.86
CA VAL A 1 -10.24 32.29 -34.63
C VAL A 1 -8.94 31.97 -33.92
N ARG A 2 -8.81 32.27 -32.63
CA ARG A 2 -7.63 31.93 -31.81
C ARG A 2 -8.04 30.88 -30.79
N VAL A 3 -7.33 29.76 -30.75
CA VAL A 3 -7.55 28.67 -29.78
C VAL A 3 -6.27 28.48 -28.97
N SER A 4 -6.40 28.31 -27.66
CA SER A 4 -5.30 27.95 -26.76
C SER A 4 -5.74 26.78 -25.88
N ALA A 5 -4.83 25.83 -25.66
CA ALA A 5 -5.02 24.68 -24.78
C ALA A 5 -3.80 24.51 -23.86
N THR A 6 -4.04 24.08 -22.62
CA THR A 6 -3.00 23.82 -21.62
C THR A 6 -3.16 22.40 -21.09
N ALA A 7 -2.07 21.63 -21.07
CA ALA A 7 -2.03 20.32 -20.44
C ALA A 7 -1.46 20.44 -19.03
N VAL A 8 -2.11 19.79 -18.06
CA VAL A 8 -1.64 19.65 -16.68
C VAL A 8 -1.51 18.17 -16.34
N TYR A 9 -0.60 17.82 -15.43
CA TYR A 9 -0.39 16.44 -14.97
C TYR A 9 -0.64 16.35 -13.46
N SER A 10 -0.92 15.14 -12.97
CA SER A 10 -1.03 14.87 -11.54
C SER A 10 0.36 14.95 -10.89
N THR A 11 0.51 15.84 -9.92
CA THR A 11 1.74 15.98 -9.12
C THR A 11 1.40 15.59 -7.69
N TYR A 12 2.23 14.76 -7.05
CA TYR A 12 2.00 14.30 -5.68
C TYR A 12 3.33 14.16 -4.91
N SER A 13 3.26 14.10 -3.59
CA SER A 13 4.39 13.71 -2.73
C SER A 13 3.96 12.70 -1.67
N ILE A 14 4.94 11.93 -1.19
CA ILE A 14 4.78 10.90 -0.18
C ILE A 14 5.79 11.21 0.92
N GLU A 15 5.31 11.39 2.15
CA GLU A 15 6.16 11.67 3.31
C GLU A 15 5.91 10.65 4.42
N PRO A 16 6.94 10.03 5.02
CA PRO A 16 8.36 10.21 4.69
C PRO A 16 8.69 9.61 3.32
N ALA A 17 9.70 10.17 2.65
CA ALA A 17 10.21 9.63 1.37
C ALA A 17 11.02 8.33 1.53
N SER A 18 11.42 8.00 2.76
CA SER A 18 12.11 6.76 3.11
C SER A 18 11.12 5.60 3.32
N ALA A 19 11.63 4.38 3.30
CA ALA A 19 10.87 3.22 3.73
C ALA A 19 10.42 3.37 5.20
N ILE A 20 9.28 2.75 5.52
CA ILE A 20 8.82 2.58 6.90
C ILE A 20 9.65 1.49 7.56
N ASP A 21 10.21 1.80 8.73
CA ASP A 21 10.97 0.86 9.54
C ASP A 21 10.49 0.91 10.99
N PHE A 22 9.96 -0.21 11.49
CA PHE A 22 9.52 -0.36 12.88
C PHE A 22 10.65 -0.83 13.81
N GLY A 23 11.81 -1.19 13.27
CA GLY A 23 12.94 -1.70 14.03
C GLY A 23 12.62 -3.01 14.78
N ALA A 24 13.37 -3.24 15.86
CA ALA A 24 13.16 -4.38 16.73
C ALA A 24 11.92 -4.18 17.62
N MET A 25 10.91 -5.03 17.45
CA MET A 25 9.68 -4.99 18.23
C MET A 25 9.59 -6.18 19.19
N MET A 26 9.01 -5.94 20.38
CA MET A 26 8.71 -7.02 21.32
C MET A 26 7.50 -7.83 20.83
N LYS A 27 7.56 -9.16 20.99
CA LYS A 27 6.45 -10.04 20.63
C LYS A 27 5.16 -9.63 21.36
N GLY A 28 4.07 -9.54 20.61
CA GLY A 28 2.76 -9.16 21.10
C GLY A 28 2.48 -7.65 21.11
N THR A 29 3.47 -6.80 20.80
CA THR A 29 3.23 -5.35 20.69
C THR A 29 2.68 -4.96 19.33
N LYS A 30 2.01 -3.80 19.31
CA LYS A 30 1.54 -3.14 18.10
C LYS A 30 2.15 -1.75 18.05
N GLU A 31 2.71 -1.40 16.90
CA GLU A 31 3.14 -0.03 16.60
C GLU A 31 2.49 0.49 15.34
N THR A 32 2.33 1.80 15.26
CA THR A 32 1.68 2.48 14.14
C THR A 32 2.61 3.57 13.60
N GLN A 33 2.89 3.54 12.31
CA GLN A 33 3.52 4.62 11.58
C GLN A 33 2.55 5.25 10.58
N THR A 34 2.88 6.44 10.09
CA THR A 34 2.01 7.19 9.17
C THR A 34 2.79 7.68 7.96
N ILE A 35 2.19 7.50 6.79
CA ILE A 35 2.59 8.12 5.53
C ILE A 35 1.57 9.20 5.18
N VAL A 36 2.02 10.34 4.67
CA VAL A 36 1.19 11.40 4.11
C VAL A 36 1.33 11.38 2.60
N LEU A 37 0.22 11.09 1.90
CA LEU A 37 0.11 11.25 0.46
C LEU A 37 -0.55 12.60 0.17
N GLU A 38 0.19 13.52 -0.44
CA GLU A 38 -0.28 14.87 -0.75
C GLU A 38 -0.44 15.04 -2.26
N ASN A 39 -1.55 15.65 -2.68
CA ASN A 39 -1.78 16.09 -4.04
C ASN A 39 -1.27 17.53 -4.21
N LYS A 40 -0.19 17.71 -4.97
CA LYS A 40 0.40 19.01 -5.31
C LYS A 40 -0.07 19.52 -6.68
N GLY A 41 -1.01 18.83 -7.32
CA GLY A 41 -1.56 19.16 -8.61
C GLY A 41 -2.88 19.92 -8.54
N MET A 42 -3.28 20.44 -9.69
CA MET A 42 -4.55 21.17 -9.87
C MET A 42 -5.76 20.25 -10.10
N LEU A 43 -5.53 18.96 -10.33
CA LEU A 43 -6.57 17.95 -10.56
C LEU A 43 -6.63 17.00 -9.39
N GLY A 44 -7.85 16.64 -8.98
CA GLY A 44 -8.05 15.59 -7.98
C GLY A 44 -7.69 14.22 -8.55
N PHE A 45 -7.17 13.32 -7.71
CA PHE A 45 -6.86 11.95 -8.11
C PHE A 45 -7.39 10.93 -7.11
N LYS A 46 -7.43 9.67 -7.53
CA LYS A 46 -7.70 8.50 -6.71
C LYS A 46 -6.41 7.73 -6.49
N PHE A 47 -6.25 7.15 -5.31
CA PHE A 47 -5.14 6.26 -5.01
C PHE A 47 -5.64 4.87 -4.61
N ARG A 48 -4.81 3.85 -4.87
CA ARG A 48 -4.99 2.48 -4.38
C ARG A 48 -3.65 1.86 -4.04
N ILE A 49 -3.54 1.32 -2.84
CA ILE A 49 -2.38 0.61 -2.32
C ILE A 49 -2.56 -0.88 -2.61
N GLN A 50 -1.52 -1.52 -3.15
CA GLN A 50 -1.54 -2.93 -3.53
C GLN A 50 -0.19 -3.58 -3.17
N GLN A 51 -0.22 -4.85 -2.78
CA GLN A 51 0.99 -5.62 -2.55
C GLN A 51 1.64 -5.98 -3.90
N ALA A 52 2.97 -6.01 -3.94
CA ALA A 52 3.71 -6.58 -5.06
C ALA A 52 3.30 -8.05 -5.26
N SER A 53 2.88 -8.43 -6.46
CA SER A 53 2.66 -9.86 -6.76
C SER A 53 4.01 -10.57 -6.82
N ALA A 54 4.13 -11.73 -6.16
CA ALA A 54 5.34 -12.55 -6.05
C ALA A 54 5.81 -13.22 -7.37
N LEU A 55 5.89 -12.45 -8.48
CA LEU A 55 6.48 -12.94 -9.73
C LEU A 55 8.01 -12.74 -9.78
N GLU A 56 8.56 -11.88 -8.93
CA GLU A 56 10.00 -11.56 -8.84
C GLU A 56 10.65 -12.22 -7.61
N SER A 57 10.42 -13.53 -7.43
CA SER A 57 11.15 -14.31 -6.41
C SER A 57 11.51 -15.69 -6.96
N LYS A 58 12.47 -15.71 -7.89
CA LYS A 58 13.20 -16.93 -8.28
C LYS A 58 14.64 -16.84 -7.78
N SER A 59 14.84 -17.14 -6.50
CA SER A 59 16.11 -17.58 -5.87
C SER A 59 15.76 -17.81 -4.40
N SER A 60 15.94 -18.95 -3.73
CA SER A 60 16.66 -20.19 -3.99
C SER A 60 15.90 -21.35 -3.31
N LYS A 61 15.90 -22.54 -3.91
CA LYS A 61 15.41 -23.78 -3.29
C LYS A 61 16.55 -24.41 -2.50
N GLN A 62 16.33 -24.79 -1.24
CA GLN A 62 16.55 -26.16 -0.73
C GLN A 62 15.99 -26.29 0.69
N GLY A 63 15.08 -27.24 0.91
CA GLY A 63 14.56 -27.58 2.24
C GLY A 63 13.21 -28.29 2.15
N GLU A 64 13.24 -29.62 2.13
CA GLU A 64 12.11 -30.54 2.03
C GLU A 64 11.07 -30.37 3.14
N SER A 65 9.77 -30.44 2.79
CA SER A 65 8.83 -31.44 3.34
C SER A 65 7.40 -31.23 2.80
N ALA A 66 6.72 -32.35 2.60
CA ALA A 66 5.42 -32.47 1.95
C ALA A 66 4.25 -32.00 2.83
N SER A 67 3.20 -31.44 2.20
CA SER A 67 1.88 -32.08 2.07
C SER A 67 0.70 -31.10 2.03
N SER A 68 -0.29 -31.50 1.24
CA SER A 68 -1.71 -31.16 1.26
C SER A 68 -2.19 -29.88 0.55
N ALA A 69 -2.93 -30.17 -0.53
CA ALA A 69 -3.74 -29.28 -1.30
C ALA A 69 -4.82 -28.59 -0.46
N ALA A 70 -4.86 -27.27 -0.50
CA ALA A 70 -6.06 -26.49 -0.22
C ALA A 70 -6.21 -25.42 -1.31
N LYS A 71 -7.13 -25.70 -2.23
CA LYS A 71 -7.54 -24.82 -3.34
C LYS A 71 -7.93 -23.45 -2.76
N ARG A 72 -7.09 -22.43 -2.96
CA ARG A 72 -7.38 -21.04 -2.59
C ARG A 72 -8.40 -20.45 -3.56
N SER A 73 -9.68 -20.66 -3.28
CA SER A 73 -10.76 -19.83 -3.81
C SER A 73 -10.82 -18.50 -3.03
N ALA A 74 -9.85 -17.62 -3.25
CA ALA A 74 -9.91 -16.24 -2.72
C ALA A 74 -10.62 -15.34 -3.72
N ARG A 75 -11.94 -15.51 -3.71
CA ARG A 75 -12.98 -14.59 -4.15
C ARG A 75 -12.50 -13.13 -4.22
N ARG A 76 -12.34 -12.63 -5.44
CA ARG A 76 -12.36 -11.20 -5.77
C ARG A 76 -13.63 -10.59 -5.17
N ARG A 77 -13.52 -9.82 -4.09
CA ARG A 77 -14.58 -8.90 -3.65
C ARG A 77 -14.15 -7.49 -4.05
N SER A 78 -14.64 -7.10 -5.22
CA SER A 78 -14.87 -5.69 -5.52
C SER A 78 -16.11 -5.22 -4.75
N SER A 79 -16.17 -3.91 -4.52
CA SER A 79 -17.26 -3.09 -3.97
C SER A 79 -17.56 -3.17 -2.47
N THR A 80 -17.18 -2.12 -1.71
CA THR A 80 -18.08 -1.06 -1.18
C THR A 80 -17.21 0.12 -0.67
N LEU A 81 -17.73 1.35 -0.73
CA LEU A 81 -17.10 2.66 -0.45
C LEU A 81 -16.71 2.92 1.03
N THR A 82 -16.18 1.93 1.74
CA THR A 82 -15.50 2.15 3.02
C THR A 82 -14.00 2.01 2.79
N GLN A 83 -13.22 2.96 3.29
CA GLN A 83 -11.77 2.91 3.32
C GLN A 83 -11.33 1.55 3.89
N SER A 84 -10.99 0.61 3.00
CA SER A 84 -10.63 -0.76 3.38
C SER A 84 -9.18 -0.78 3.86
N SER A 85 -8.88 -1.73 4.75
CA SER A 85 -7.50 -2.04 5.12
C SER A 85 -6.87 -3.00 4.12
N LEU A 86 -5.55 -2.90 3.94
CA LEU A 86 -4.75 -3.91 3.24
C LEU A 86 -3.87 -4.62 4.25
N HIS A 87 -3.93 -5.95 4.30
CA HIS A 87 -3.03 -6.77 5.10
C HIS A 87 -1.89 -7.31 4.22
N ALA A 88 -0.65 -7.14 4.66
CA ALA A 88 0.56 -7.67 4.04
C ALA A 88 1.48 -8.18 5.16
N GLY A 89 1.64 -9.51 5.26
CA GLY A 89 2.35 -10.13 6.38
C GLY A 89 1.76 -9.72 7.73
N MET A 90 2.60 -9.14 8.59
CA MET A 90 2.22 -8.60 9.91
C MET A 90 1.75 -7.14 9.87
N PHE A 91 1.75 -6.51 8.69
CA PHE A 91 1.40 -5.12 8.51
C PHE A 91 -0.06 -4.93 8.07
N THR A 92 -0.69 -3.87 8.55
CA THR A 92 -2.03 -3.44 8.14
C THR A 92 -2.00 -1.98 7.70
N VAL A 93 -2.39 -1.70 6.46
CA VAL A 93 -2.35 -0.37 5.85
C VAL A 93 -3.75 0.20 5.67
N CYS A 94 -4.00 1.41 6.18
CA CYS A 94 -5.32 2.05 6.19
C CYS A 94 -5.22 3.57 5.99
N PRO A 95 -6.03 4.20 5.14
CA PRO A 95 -6.85 3.58 4.10
C PRO A 95 -5.99 3.01 2.97
N CYS A 96 -6.40 1.87 2.38
CA CYS A 96 -5.73 1.32 1.21
C CYS A 96 -6.22 1.90 -0.12
N SER A 97 -7.26 2.75 -0.11
CA SER A 97 -7.69 3.50 -1.30
C SER A 97 -8.52 4.72 -0.92
N GLY A 98 -8.59 5.69 -1.82
CA GLY A 98 -9.34 6.92 -1.59
C GLY A 98 -9.22 7.90 -2.76
N SER A 99 -9.77 9.10 -2.56
CA SER A 99 -9.65 10.23 -3.49
C SER A 99 -9.08 11.43 -2.75
N ILE A 100 -8.23 12.21 -3.40
CA ILE A 100 -7.60 13.40 -2.85
C ILE A 100 -7.91 14.57 -3.78
N SER A 101 -8.49 15.64 -3.23
CA SER A 101 -8.75 16.89 -3.95
C SER A 101 -7.45 17.56 -4.40
N PRO A 102 -7.48 18.51 -5.33
CA PRO A 102 -6.34 19.41 -5.57
C PRO A 102 -5.85 20.00 -4.25
N TRP A 103 -4.53 20.01 -4.05
CA TRP A 103 -3.89 20.53 -2.82
C TRP A 103 -4.28 19.81 -1.52
N GLY A 104 -4.99 18.68 -1.63
CA GLY A 104 -5.40 17.88 -0.49
C GLY A 104 -4.31 16.90 -0.04
N GLN A 105 -4.48 16.35 1.16
CA GLN A 105 -3.59 15.32 1.70
C GLN A 105 -4.39 14.18 2.33
N GLN A 106 -3.82 12.98 2.29
CA GLN A 106 -4.35 11.77 2.93
C GLN A 106 -3.29 11.18 3.85
N LYS A 107 -3.63 11.05 5.14
CA LYS A 107 -2.84 10.25 6.09
C LYS A 107 -3.18 8.77 5.92
N ILE A 108 -2.16 7.95 5.77
CA ILE A 108 -2.23 6.50 5.64
C ILE A 108 -1.43 5.91 6.80
N THR A 109 -2.08 5.18 7.68
CA THR A 109 -1.44 4.47 8.78
C THR A 109 -0.97 3.10 8.33
N VAL A 110 0.18 2.69 8.83
CA VAL A 110 0.70 1.33 8.74
C VAL A 110 0.86 0.83 10.16
N ASP A 111 0.10 -0.20 10.50
CA ASP A 111 0.19 -0.87 11.78
C ASP A 111 1.05 -2.13 11.64
N CYS A 112 2.05 -2.30 12.50
CA CYS A 112 2.80 -3.55 12.65
C CYS A 112 2.35 -4.28 13.91
N LEU A 113 1.94 -5.54 13.80
CA LEU A 113 1.65 -6.41 14.94
C LEU A 113 2.71 -7.52 15.04
N ALA A 114 3.59 -7.43 16.03
CA ALA A 114 4.71 -8.35 16.21
C ALA A 114 4.25 -9.73 16.73
N GLY A 115 3.63 -10.55 15.88
CA GLY A 115 3.03 -11.84 16.27
C GLY A 115 4.04 -12.99 16.41
N GLN A 116 4.79 -13.26 15.34
CA GLN A 116 5.82 -14.31 15.31
C GLN A 116 7.22 -13.70 15.32
N GLU A 117 8.17 -14.43 15.90
CA GLU A 117 9.59 -14.06 15.89
C GLU A 117 10.15 -14.18 14.47
N GLY A 118 10.97 -13.22 14.07
CA GLY A 118 11.61 -13.18 12.76
C GLY A 118 11.64 -11.77 12.18
N THR A 119 12.12 -11.69 10.94
CA THR A 119 12.16 -10.45 10.15
C THR A 119 11.00 -10.47 9.15
N CYS A 120 10.31 -9.34 8.97
CA CYS A 120 9.28 -9.19 7.97
C CYS A 120 9.54 -7.94 7.14
N GLU A 121 9.53 -8.11 5.82
CA GLU A 121 9.69 -7.04 4.85
C GLU A 121 8.61 -7.23 3.77
N GLU A 122 7.89 -6.17 3.43
CA GLU A 122 6.79 -6.21 2.47
C GLU A 122 6.90 -5.02 1.50
N GLN A 123 6.74 -5.29 0.21
CA GLN A 123 6.76 -4.27 -0.83
C GLN A 123 5.33 -3.93 -1.30
N LEU A 124 4.99 -2.64 -1.18
CA LEU A 124 3.69 -2.11 -1.57
C LEU A 124 3.84 -1.03 -2.65
N TYR A 125 2.84 -0.93 -3.51
CA TYR A 125 2.75 0.11 -4.54
C TYR A 125 1.51 0.96 -4.32
N ILE A 126 1.66 2.27 -4.53
CA ILE A 126 0.54 3.22 -4.58
C ILE A 126 0.25 3.54 -6.04
N ASN A 127 -0.87 3.06 -6.54
CA ASN A 127 -1.36 3.39 -7.87
C ASN A 127 -2.17 4.69 -7.82
N ILE A 128 -1.73 5.70 -8.58
CA ILE A 128 -2.44 6.98 -8.73
C ILE A 128 -3.22 6.96 -10.05
N THR A 129 -4.52 7.20 -9.97
CA THR A 129 -5.45 7.14 -11.10
C THR A 129 -6.40 8.33 -11.09
N GLY A 130 -6.69 8.89 -12.26
CA GLY A 130 -7.51 10.10 -12.39
C GLY A 130 -6.95 10.94 -13.51
N ARG A 131 -7.79 11.26 -14.49
CA ARG A 131 -7.48 12.14 -15.63
C ARG A 131 -8.21 13.45 -15.43
#